data_AF-A0A6G4XPN0-F1
#
_entry.id   AF-A0A6G4XPN0-F1
#
_cell.length_a   1.000
_cell.length_b   1.000
_cell.length_c   1.000
_cell.angle_alpha   90.00
_cell.angle_beta   90.00
_cell.angle_gamma   90.00
#
_symmetry.space_group_name_H-M   'P 1'
#
loop_
_entity.id
_entity.type
_entity.pdbx_description
1 polymer ?
#
loop_
_entity_poly.entity_id
_entity_poly.type
_entity_poly.pdbx_seq_one_letter_code
_entity_poly.pdbx_strand_id
1 'polypeptide(L)'
;MLTETGTRTPAAAGEDRLAFWLRVREFAVPPTMIDTATTRRTAGDWAGACAAARVDVDLDLRRLSYAYGRDVARRVRDDLRHFAPDLLRWHLPRIGPDGLLRPGVTIPLARYETGAPGRRLCLVVRTPPAWADAGQRISLTVWDGSLPDGLHPHPRPSARFRFDLHRHLWDARRAGELGERSGA
;
A
#
# COMPACT_ATOMS: atom_id res chain seq x y z
N MET A 1 -18.30 -41.07 -16.02
CA MET A 1 -17.52 -39.82 -15.94
C MET A 1 -18.52 -38.69 -15.75
N LEU A 2 -18.82 -38.36 -14.50
CA LEU A 2 -19.68 -37.24 -14.11
C LEU A 2 -18.94 -36.46 -13.03
N THR A 3 -18.74 -35.18 -13.30
CA THR A 3 -18.07 -34.19 -12.48
C THR A 3 -18.95 -33.82 -11.29
N GLU A 4 -18.53 -34.12 -10.06
CA GLU A 4 -19.11 -33.50 -8.87
C GLU A 4 -18.60 -32.05 -8.76
N THR A 5 -19.41 -31.12 -9.20
CA THR A 5 -19.25 -29.70 -8.86
C THR A 5 -19.78 -29.52 -7.44
N GLY A 6 -18.89 -29.66 -6.45
CA GLY A 6 -19.22 -29.46 -5.04
C GLY A 6 -19.68 -28.03 -4.79
N THR A 7 -20.99 -27.85 -4.59
CA THR A 7 -21.61 -26.58 -4.22
C THR A 7 -21.20 -26.23 -2.80
N ARG A 8 -20.18 -25.40 -2.67
CA ARG A 8 -19.68 -24.95 -1.37
C ARG A 8 -20.73 -24.10 -0.65
N THR A 9 -21.18 -24.55 0.51
CA THR A 9 -22.21 -23.90 1.33
C THR A 9 -21.73 -22.53 1.85
N PRO A 10 -22.58 -21.49 1.90
CA PRO A 10 -22.18 -20.13 2.30
C PRO A 10 -21.55 -20.03 3.70
N ALA A 11 -21.90 -20.92 4.63
CA ALA A 11 -21.25 -21.00 5.95
C ALA A 11 -19.75 -21.36 5.86
N ALA A 12 -19.40 -22.37 5.04
CA ALA A 12 -18.02 -22.76 4.79
C ALA A 12 -17.24 -21.69 3.98
N ALA A 13 -17.93 -20.89 3.15
CA ALA A 13 -17.32 -19.71 2.53
C ALA A 13 -17.02 -18.59 3.57
N GLY A 14 -17.89 -18.43 4.58
CA GLY A 14 -17.70 -17.49 5.69
C GLY A 14 -16.57 -17.90 6.64
N GLU A 15 -16.50 -19.18 7.03
CA GLU A 15 -15.46 -19.72 7.92
C GLU A 15 -14.06 -19.63 7.30
N ASP A 16 -13.90 -19.99 6.02
CA ASP A 16 -12.61 -19.84 5.35
C ASP A 16 -12.21 -18.37 5.17
N ARG A 17 -13.17 -17.47 4.99
CA ARG A 17 -12.88 -16.02 4.92
C ARG A 17 -12.42 -15.50 6.28
N LEU A 18 -13.01 -15.97 7.37
CA LEU A 18 -12.56 -15.63 8.73
C LEU A 18 -11.17 -16.21 9.01
N ALA A 19 -10.95 -17.49 8.74
CA ALA A 19 -9.66 -18.16 8.90
C ALA A 19 -8.56 -17.45 8.09
N PHE A 20 -8.87 -17.05 6.85
CA PHE A 20 -7.99 -16.23 6.02
C PHE A 20 -7.60 -14.92 6.71
N TRP A 21 -8.57 -14.14 7.21
CA TRP A 21 -8.26 -12.84 7.84
C TRP A 21 -7.58 -12.97 9.21
N LEU A 22 -7.85 -14.04 9.97
CA LEU A 22 -7.11 -14.35 11.20
C LEU A 22 -5.64 -14.63 10.89
N ARG A 23 -5.35 -15.44 9.87
CA ARG A 23 -3.97 -15.72 9.42
C ARG A 23 -3.27 -14.44 8.92
N VAL A 24 -3.98 -13.59 8.17
CA VAL A 24 -3.45 -12.28 7.75
C VAL A 24 -3.10 -11.42 8.97
N ARG A 25 -3.96 -11.37 9.99
CA ARG A 25 -3.72 -10.63 11.23
C ARG A 25 -2.53 -11.17 12.01
N GLU A 26 -2.39 -12.49 12.07
CA GLU A 26 -1.30 -13.15 12.81
C GLU A 26 0.06 -12.91 12.15
N PHE A 27 0.17 -13.09 10.83
CA PHE A 27 1.48 -13.14 10.16
C PHE A 27 1.80 -11.91 9.30
N ALA A 28 0.79 -11.29 8.69
CA ALA A 28 1.04 -10.18 7.78
C ALA A 28 1.07 -8.83 8.51
N VAL A 29 0.25 -8.64 9.54
CA VAL A 29 0.18 -7.39 10.34
C VAL A 29 0.05 -7.74 11.84
N PRO A 30 1.09 -8.31 12.46
CA PRO A 30 1.04 -8.68 13.88
C PRO A 30 0.87 -7.44 14.78
N PRO A 31 0.27 -7.56 15.97
CA PRO A 31 0.07 -6.44 16.90
C PRO A 31 1.35 -5.65 17.18
N THR A 32 2.48 -6.34 17.35
CA THR A 32 3.79 -5.73 17.58
C THR A 32 4.23 -4.80 16.44
N MET A 33 3.85 -5.10 15.20
CA MET A 33 4.10 -4.23 14.04
C MET A 33 3.27 -2.95 14.14
N ILE A 34 1.98 -3.06 14.47
CA ILE A 34 1.06 -1.92 14.63
C ILE A 34 1.58 -1.00 15.74
N ASP A 35 1.93 -1.57 16.90
CA ASP A 35 2.41 -0.81 18.05
C ASP A 35 3.72 -0.08 17.73
N THR A 36 4.67 -0.77 17.11
CA THR A 36 5.98 -0.19 16.75
C THR A 36 5.80 0.90 15.69
N ALA A 37 5.03 0.63 14.63
CA ALA A 37 4.78 1.61 13.57
C ALA A 37 4.03 2.84 14.08
N THR A 38 3.03 2.65 14.95
CA THR A 38 2.28 3.75 15.57
C THR A 38 3.15 4.59 16.50
N THR A 39 3.99 3.96 17.33
CA THR A 39 4.95 4.67 18.19
C THR A 39 5.90 5.54 17.37
N ARG A 40 6.47 4.98 16.29
CA ARG A 40 7.37 5.72 15.39
C ARG A 40 6.66 6.88 14.69
N ARG A 41 5.47 6.63 14.13
CA ARG A 41 4.66 7.63 13.45
C ARG A 41 4.26 8.79 14.37
N THR A 42 3.82 8.50 15.58
CA THR A 42 3.42 9.53 16.56
C THR A 42 4.60 10.37 17.04
N ALA A 43 5.82 9.81 17.05
CA ALA A 43 7.06 10.55 17.26
C ALA A 43 7.54 11.34 16.01
N GLY A 44 6.83 11.25 14.89
CA GLY A 44 7.20 11.91 13.62
C GLY A 44 8.24 11.16 12.78
N ASP A 45 8.67 9.98 13.22
CA ASP A 45 9.62 9.09 12.52
C ASP A 45 8.88 8.19 11.50
N TRP A 46 8.41 8.80 10.42
CA TRP A 46 7.70 8.09 9.35
C TRP A 46 8.57 7.03 8.67
N ALA A 47 9.88 7.25 8.56
CA ALA A 47 10.79 6.28 7.96
C ALA A 47 10.96 5.04 8.86
N GLY A 48 11.09 5.24 10.18
CA GLY A 48 11.09 4.16 11.15
C GLY A 48 9.76 3.41 11.20
N ALA A 49 8.62 4.09 11.02
CA ALA A 49 7.32 3.44 10.88
C ALA A 49 7.26 2.55 9.63
N CYS A 50 7.78 3.02 8.48
CA CYS A 50 7.88 2.22 7.26
C CYS A 50 8.73 0.95 7.48
N ALA A 51 9.90 1.10 8.10
CA ALA A 51 10.78 -0.03 8.40
C ALA A 51 10.09 -1.08 9.30
N ALA A 52 9.38 -0.65 10.34
CA ALA A 52 8.62 -1.54 11.22
C ALA A 52 7.55 -2.35 10.47
N ALA A 53 6.93 -1.74 9.44
CA ALA A 53 5.92 -2.37 8.60
C ALA A 53 6.47 -3.10 7.36
N ARG A 54 7.80 -3.24 7.25
CA ARG A 54 8.51 -3.84 6.08
C ARG A 54 8.18 -3.12 4.77
N VAL A 55 8.10 -1.80 4.83
CA VAL A 55 8.00 -0.90 3.68
C VAL A 55 9.36 -0.26 3.44
N ASP A 56 9.99 -0.60 2.33
CA ASP A 56 11.27 -0.05 1.89
C ASP A 56 11.03 1.32 1.25
N VAL A 57 11.66 2.36 1.80
CA VAL A 57 11.50 3.74 1.31
C VAL A 57 12.51 4.00 0.20
N ASP A 58 12.01 4.19 -1.02
CA ASP A 58 12.77 4.57 -2.21
C ASP A 58 12.35 5.98 -2.65
N LEU A 59 12.61 6.96 -1.77
CA LEU A 59 12.24 8.36 -1.96
C LEU A 59 13.40 9.28 -1.59
N ASP A 60 13.79 10.14 -2.54
CA ASP A 60 14.70 11.25 -2.27
C ASP A 60 13.94 12.58 -2.33
N LEU A 61 13.58 13.10 -1.15
CA LEU A 61 12.84 14.36 -1.03
C LEU A 61 13.63 15.58 -1.53
N ARG A 62 14.97 15.53 -1.54
CA ARG A 62 15.80 16.62 -2.07
C ARG A 62 15.74 16.62 -3.59
N ARG A 63 15.94 15.45 -4.23
CA ARG A 63 15.77 15.29 -5.68
C ARG A 63 14.36 15.66 -6.13
N LEU A 64 13.36 15.28 -5.35
CA LEU A 64 11.96 15.62 -5.61
C LEU A 64 11.72 17.13 -5.56
N SER A 65 12.29 17.82 -4.57
CA SER A 65 12.22 19.30 -4.50
C SER A 65 12.93 19.99 -5.66
N TYR A 66 14.03 19.41 -6.17
CA TYR A 66 14.77 19.95 -7.31
C TYR A 66 13.99 19.75 -8.62
N ALA A 67 13.44 18.55 -8.84
CA ALA A 67 12.76 18.18 -10.08
C ALA A 67 11.32 18.72 -10.20
N TYR A 68 10.62 18.87 -9.07
CA TYR A 68 9.18 19.18 -9.03
C TYR A 68 8.84 20.44 -8.22
N GLY A 69 9.84 21.11 -7.63
CA GLY A 69 9.65 22.31 -6.83
C GLY A 69 9.35 22.04 -5.35
N ARG A 70 9.52 23.09 -4.54
CA ARG A 70 9.41 23.01 -3.07
C ARG A 70 7.98 22.71 -2.61
N ASP A 71 6.97 23.20 -3.31
CA ASP A 71 5.57 23.00 -2.93
C ASP A 71 5.13 21.54 -3.06
N VAL A 72 5.51 20.87 -4.15
CA VAL A 72 5.25 19.44 -4.33
C VAL A 72 5.98 18.65 -3.25
N ALA A 73 7.26 18.95 -2.98
CA ALA A 73 8.03 18.31 -1.93
C ALA A 73 7.43 18.49 -0.53
N ARG A 74 6.89 19.67 -0.24
CA ARG A 74 6.19 19.96 1.02
C ARG A 74 4.93 19.12 1.16
N ARG A 75 4.11 18.99 0.11
CA ARG A 75 2.90 18.16 0.12
C ARG A 75 3.22 16.67 0.29
N VAL A 76 4.24 16.16 -0.41
CA VAL A 76 4.71 14.78 -0.22
C VAL A 76 5.18 14.56 1.22
N ARG A 77 5.98 15.48 1.78
CA ARG A 77 6.45 15.37 3.16
C ARG A 77 5.31 15.40 4.17
N ASP A 78 4.28 16.20 3.93
CA ASP A 78 3.08 16.24 4.77
C ASP A 78 2.34 14.91 4.75
N ASP A 79 2.15 14.31 3.57
CA ASP A 79 1.52 13.00 3.46
C ASP A 79 2.37 11.90 4.13
N LEU A 80 3.70 11.94 4.02
CA LEU A 80 4.61 11.00 4.68
C LEU A 80 4.55 11.08 6.21
N ARG A 81 4.41 12.28 6.79
CA ARG A 81 4.28 12.45 8.25
C ARG A 81 3.02 11.77 8.81
N HIS A 82 1.99 11.63 7.98
CA HIS A 82 0.72 11.01 8.36
C HIS A 82 0.56 9.60 7.79
N PHE A 83 1.59 9.06 7.14
CA PHE A 83 1.57 7.74 6.54
C PHE A 83 1.55 6.66 7.63
N ALA A 84 0.53 5.80 7.59
CA ALA A 84 0.37 4.62 8.44
C ALA A 84 0.65 3.36 7.62
N PRO A 85 1.91 2.88 7.60
CA PRO A 85 2.32 1.78 6.72
C PRO A 85 1.79 0.41 7.16
N ASP A 86 1.54 0.22 8.46
CA ASP A 86 0.86 -0.93 9.04
C ASP A 86 -0.61 -1.00 8.58
N LEU A 87 -1.31 0.15 8.59
CA LEU A 87 -2.67 0.27 8.05
C LEU A 87 -2.71 0.01 6.55
N LEU A 88 -1.79 0.62 5.79
CA LEU A 88 -1.65 0.33 4.36
C LEU A 88 -1.52 -1.17 4.12
N ARG A 89 -0.60 -1.82 4.84
CA ARG A 89 -0.30 -3.24 4.68
C ARG A 89 -1.51 -4.13 4.97
N TRP A 90 -2.38 -3.73 5.89
CA TRP A 90 -3.65 -4.41 6.15
C TRP A 90 -4.52 -4.48 4.90
N HIS A 91 -4.64 -3.35 4.18
CA HIS A 91 -5.55 -3.20 3.05
C HIS A 91 -4.98 -3.57 1.69
N LEU A 92 -3.66 -3.80 1.58
CA LEU A 92 -3.06 -4.17 0.31
C LEU A 92 -3.71 -5.42 -0.31
N PRO A 93 -3.82 -5.51 -1.64
CA PRO A 93 -4.41 -6.66 -2.31
C PRO A 93 -3.66 -7.96 -1.98
N ARG A 94 -4.41 -9.05 -1.74
CA ARG A 94 -3.86 -10.36 -1.38
C ARG A 94 -4.35 -11.47 -2.32
N ILE A 95 -3.58 -12.54 -2.43
CA ILE A 95 -3.84 -13.73 -3.26
C ILE A 95 -3.84 -15.01 -2.41
N GLY A 96 -4.59 -16.00 -2.86
CA GLY A 96 -4.61 -17.38 -2.32
C GLY A 96 -5.15 -17.51 -0.89
N PRO A 97 -5.26 -18.74 -0.37
CA PRO A 97 -5.70 -19.00 1.01
C PRO A 97 -4.68 -18.54 2.07
N ASP A 98 -3.43 -18.33 1.68
CA ASP A 98 -2.32 -17.99 2.58
C ASP A 98 -2.26 -16.50 2.92
N GLY A 99 -3.02 -15.66 2.22
CA GLY A 99 -3.09 -14.23 2.50
C GLY A 99 -1.85 -13.45 2.09
N LEU A 100 -1.06 -13.95 1.14
CA LEU A 100 0.12 -13.24 0.62
C LEU A 100 -0.31 -12.01 -0.20
N LEU A 101 0.46 -10.93 -0.11
CA LEU A 101 0.36 -9.74 -0.96
C LEU A 101 0.41 -10.16 -2.42
N ARG A 102 -0.52 -9.59 -3.21
CA ARG A 102 -0.56 -9.77 -4.66
C ARG A 102 0.72 -9.19 -5.26
N PRO A 103 1.54 -9.99 -5.95
CA PRO A 103 2.79 -9.51 -6.50
C PRO A 103 2.58 -8.60 -7.71
N GLY A 104 3.61 -7.80 -8.03
CA GLY A 104 3.74 -7.04 -9.27
C GLY A 104 2.76 -5.88 -9.45
N VAL A 105 2.08 -5.39 -8.43
CA VAL A 105 1.16 -4.23 -8.53
C VAL A 105 1.83 -2.91 -8.15
N THR A 106 1.50 -1.84 -8.88
CA THR A 106 1.79 -0.45 -8.48
C THR A 106 0.48 0.21 -8.06
N ILE A 107 0.41 0.70 -6.82
CA ILE A 107 -0.81 1.25 -6.22
C ILE A 107 -0.59 2.75 -5.92
N PRO A 108 -1.38 3.66 -6.51
CA PRO A 108 -1.31 5.09 -6.19
C PRO A 108 -1.86 5.38 -4.80
N LEU A 109 -1.09 6.11 -3.98
CA LEU A 109 -1.50 6.61 -2.67
C LEU A 109 -1.97 8.06 -2.73
N ALA A 110 -1.28 8.91 -3.49
CA ALA A 110 -1.62 10.33 -3.63
C ALA A 110 -1.13 10.86 -4.97
N ARG A 111 -1.82 11.87 -5.51
CA ARG A 111 -1.45 12.56 -6.75
C ARG A 111 -1.15 14.02 -6.45
N TYR A 112 -0.12 14.55 -7.10
CA TYR A 112 0.29 15.95 -6.97
C TYR A 112 0.36 16.57 -8.36
N GLU A 113 -0.34 17.69 -8.51
CA GLU A 113 -0.15 18.56 -9.68
C GLU A 113 1.26 19.13 -9.64
N THR A 114 1.94 19.03 -10.77
CA THR A 114 3.21 19.72 -10.99
C THR A 114 2.89 20.97 -11.81
N GLY A 115 3.60 22.08 -11.62
CA GLY A 115 3.31 23.33 -12.33
C GLY A 115 3.45 23.25 -13.86
N ALA A 116 3.87 22.11 -14.42
CA ALA A 116 3.95 21.85 -15.84
C ALA A 116 2.66 21.17 -16.36
N PRO A 117 2.03 21.70 -17.44
CA PRO A 117 0.84 21.10 -18.03
C PRO A 117 1.02 19.62 -18.35
N GLY A 118 0.08 18.79 -17.89
CA GLY A 118 0.06 17.34 -18.18
C GLY A 118 1.00 16.47 -17.34
N ARG A 119 1.97 17.05 -16.60
CA ARG A 119 2.89 16.26 -15.76
C ARG A 119 2.30 16.08 -14.36
N ARG A 120 2.04 14.82 -14.00
CA ARG A 120 1.46 14.42 -12.71
C ARG A 120 2.46 13.55 -11.96
N LEU A 121 2.72 13.90 -10.70
CA LEU A 121 3.52 13.09 -9.80
C LEU A 121 2.60 12.28 -8.89
N CYS A 122 2.82 10.98 -8.80
CA CYS A 122 2.07 10.10 -7.92
C CYS A 122 2.99 9.54 -6.84
N LEU A 123 2.61 9.64 -5.57
CA LEU A 123 3.17 8.77 -4.53
C LEU A 123 2.54 7.39 -4.71
N VAL A 124 3.37 6.36 -4.81
CA VAL A 124 2.92 4.98 -5.08
C VAL A 124 3.59 4.00 -4.14
N VAL A 125 2.94 2.86 -3.94
CA VAL A 125 3.58 1.67 -3.39
C VAL A 125 3.62 0.55 -4.40
N ARG A 126 4.67 -0.26 -4.36
CA ARG A 126 4.84 -1.42 -5.24
C ARG A 126 5.06 -2.68 -4.44
N THR A 127 4.42 -3.73 -4.89
CA THR A 127 4.74 -5.10 -4.44
C THR A 127 5.72 -5.70 -5.44
N PRO A 128 6.75 -6.42 -5.00
CA PRO A 128 7.72 -7.05 -5.90
C PRO A 128 7.02 -7.97 -6.91
N PRO A 129 7.58 -8.13 -8.12
CA PRO A 129 7.09 -9.11 -9.08
C PRO A 129 7.21 -10.53 -8.50
N ALA A 130 6.39 -11.46 -8.99
CA ALA A 130 6.31 -12.82 -8.43
C ALA A 130 7.63 -13.60 -8.50
N TRP A 131 8.50 -13.26 -9.46
CA TRP A 131 9.82 -13.86 -9.63
C TRP A 131 10.90 -13.24 -8.75
N ALA A 132 10.67 -12.04 -8.19
CA ALA A 132 11.63 -11.44 -7.29
C ALA A 132 11.47 -12.11 -5.93
N ASP A 133 12.51 -12.82 -5.48
CA ASP A 133 12.59 -13.37 -4.13
C ASP A 133 12.78 -12.24 -3.08
N ALA A 134 11.81 -11.33 -3.04
CA ALA A 134 11.78 -10.16 -2.17
C ALA A 134 10.77 -10.35 -1.02
N GLY A 135 10.18 -11.53 -0.91
CA GLY A 135 9.15 -11.86 0.07
C GLY A 135 7.95 -10.92 -0.01
N GLN A 136 7.40 -10.56 1.15
CA GLN A 136 6.21 -9.71 1.31
C GLN A 136 6.59 -8.24 1.58
N ARG A 137 7.72 -7.79 1.03
CA ARG A 137 8.19 -6.40 1.11
C ARG A 137 7.39 -5.51 0.18
N ILE A 138 7.35 -4.23 0.50
CA ILE A 138 6.62 -3.21 -0.25
C ILE A 138 7.61 -2.07 -0.46
N SER A 139 7.72 -1.51 -1.67
CA SER A 139 8.49 -0.28 -1.85
C SER A 139 7.57 0.94 -1.92
N LEU A 140 7.95 2.02 -1.24
CA LEU A 140 7.30 3.33 -1.31
C LEU A 140 8.16 4.24 -2.18
N THR A 141 7.61 4.73 -3.29
CA THR A 141 8.35 5.51 -4.30
C THR A 141 7.45 6.53 -4.99
N VAL A 142 7.98 7.28 -5.95
CA VAL A 142 7.21 8.16 -6.82
C VAL A 142 7.13 7.62 -8.25
N TRP A 143 6.00 7.90 -8.90
CA TRP A 143 5.79 7.68 -10.32
C TRP A 143 5.46 9.01 -11.00
N ASP A 144 6.19 9.37 -12.04
CA ASP A 144 6.07 10.63 -12.78
C ASP A 144 5.76 10.46 -14.27
N GLY A 145 5.46 9.23 -14.69
CA GLY A 145 5.24 8.87 -16.10
C GLY A 145 6.50 8.49 -16.87
N SER A 146 7.70 8.67 -16.30
CA SER A 146 8.98 8.46 -17.00
C SER A 146 9.65 7.12 -16.75
N LEU A 147 9.15 6.29 -15.83
CA LEU A 147 9.81 5.02 -15.49
C LEU A 147 9.90 4.10 -16.72
N PRO A 148 11.09 3.57 -17.04
CA PRO A 148 11.25 2.67 -18.18
C PRO A 148 10.40 1.42 -18.00
N ASP A 149 9.72 1.03 -19.08
CA ASP A 149 9.08 -0.27 -19.21
C ASP A 149 10.20 -1.34 -19.15
N GLY A 150 10.30 -2.10 -18.05
CA GLY A 150 11.28 -3.20 -17.97
C GLY A 150 11.65 -3.73 -16.58
N LEU A 151 11.64 -2.89 -15.53
CA LEU A 151 12.03 -3.33 -14.17
C LEU A 151 10.88 -3.87 -13.32
N HIS A 152 9.64 -3.47 -13.62
CA HIS A 152 8.44 -3.86 -12.88
C HIS A 152 7.31 -4.22 -13.86
N PRO A 153 6.61 -5.36 -13.71
CA PRO A 153 5.64 -5.85 -14.70
C PRO A 153 4.43 -4.93 -14.89
N HIS A 154 4.07 -4.16 -13.87
CA HIS A 154 3.06 -3.11 -13.96
C HIS A 154 3.67 -1.78 -13.49
N PRO A 155 4.39 -1.06 -14.37
CA PRO A 155 5.12 0.14 -13.96
C PRO A 155 4.18 1.33 -13.70
N ARG A 156 2.99 1.32 -14.32
CA ARG A 156 1.96 2.36 -14.20
C ARG A 156 1.04 2.11 -13.00
N PRO A 157 0.55 3.17 -12.33
CA PRO A 157 -0.44 3.04 -11.26
C PRO A 157 -1.68 2.28 -11.72
N SER A 158 -2.10 1.30 -10.91
CA SER A 158 -3.25 0.46 -11.20
C SER A 158 -4.54 1.28 -11.30
N ALA A 159 -5.32 1.04 -12.36
CA ALA A 159 -6.67 1.58 -12.46
C ALA A 159 -7.65 0.94 -11.46
N ARG A 160 -7.36 -0.28 -11.00
CA ARG A 160 -8.21 -1.07 -10.11
C ARG A 160 -8.03 -0.71 -8.63
N PHE A 161 -6.79 -0.48 -8.19
CA PHE A 161 -6.47 -0.25 -6.78
C PHE A 161 -6.23 1.24 -6.55
N ARG A 162 -7.28 2.00 -6.27
CA ARG A 162 -7.27 3.48 -6.23
C ARG A 162 -7.14 4.04 -4.81
N PHE A 163 -6.02 3.77 -4.14
CA PHE A 163 -5.79 4.23 -2.76
C PHE A 163 -5.65 5.77 -2.67
N ASP A 164 -5.41 6.42 -3.82
CA ASP A 164 -5.48 7.87 -4.01
C ASP A 164 -6.88 8.47 -3.76
N LEU A 165 -7.93 7.67 -3.94
CA LEU A 165 -9.31 8.05 -3.65
C LEU A 165 -9.77 7.55 -2.28
N HIS A 166 -9.01 6.66 -1.65
CA HIS A 166 -9.35 5.98 -0.40
C HIS A 166 -8.24 6.19 0.64
N ARG A 167 -7.99 7.46 0.99
CA ARG A 167 -6.93 7.84 1.95
C ARG A 167 -7.09 7.18 3.32
N HIS A 168 -8.30 6.84 3.74
CA HIS A 168 -8.57 6.11 4.99
C HIS A 168 -7.88 4.73 5.07
N LEU A 169 -7.37 4.20 3.96
CA LEU A 169 -6.63 2.93 3.94
C LEU A 169 -5.14 3.09 4.28
N TRP A 170 -4.61 4.31 4.44
CA TRP A 170 -3.18 4.54 4.68
C TRP A 170 -2.83 5.87 5.40
N ASP A 171 -3.70 6.87 5.37
CA ASP A 171 -3.50 8.19 6.00
C ASP A 171 -4.13 8.19 7.39
N ALA A 172 -3.29 8.33 8.42
CA ALA A 172 -3.72 8.30 9.82
C ALA A 172 -4.78 9.36 10.15
N ARG A 173 -4.80 10.49 9.43
CA ARG A 173 -5.80 11.56 9.63
C ARG A 173 -7.20 11.15 9.17
N ARG A 174 -7.28 10.13 8.30
CA ARG A 174 -8.52 9.68 7.65
C ARG A 174 -8.93 8.27 8.09
N ALA A 175 -8.15 7.63 8.96
CA ALA A 175 -8.41 6.26 9.42
C ALA A 175 -9.77 6.12 10.14
N GLY A 176 -10.28 7.19 10.77
CA GLY A 176 -11.62 7.20 11.37
C GLY A 176 -12.76 6.92 10.37
N GLU A 177 -12.56 7.18 9.08
CA GLU A 177 -13.55 6.90 8.04
C GLU A 177 -13.67 5.41 7.71
N LEU A 178 -12.80 4.54 8.25
CA LEU A 178 -12.86 3.11 8.01
C LEU A 178 -14.21 2.52 8.42
N GLY A 179 -14.76 2.92 9.57
CA GLY A 179 -16.05 2.42 10.04
C GLY A 179 -17.19 2.77 9.07
N GLU A 180 -17.25 4.03 8.63
CA GLU A 180 -18.28 4.53 7.72
C GLU A 180 -18.16 3.95 6.30
N ARG A 181 -16.93 3.69 5.82
CA ARG A 181 -16.66 3.27 4.44
C ARG A 181 -16.51 1.77 4.26
N SER A 182 -16.30 1.01 5.34
CA SER A 182 -16.16 -0.45 5.29
C SER A 182 -17.51 -1.18 5.36
N GLY A 183 -18.62 -0.45 5.45
CA GLY A 183 -19.96 -1.02 5.60
C GLY A 183 -20.13 -1.70 6.95
N ALA A 184 -20.25 -0.89 8.01
CA ALA A 184 -20.82 -1.34 9.28
C ALA A 184 -22.31 -1.62 9.13
#